data_AF-A0AAU3UZJ3-F1
#
_entry.id   AF-A0AAU3UZJ3-F1
#
_cell.length_a   1.000
_cell.length_b   1.000
_cell.length_c   1.000
_cell.angle_alpha   90.00
_cell.angle_beta   90.00
_cell.angle_gamma   90.00
#
_symmetry.space_group_name_H-M   'P 1'
#
loop_
_entity.id
_entity.type
_entity.pdbx_description
1 polymer ?
#
loop_
_entity_poly.entity_id
_entity_poly.type
_entity_poly.pdbx_seq_one_letter_code
_entity_poly.pdbx_strand_id
1 'polypeptide(L)'
;MPDSVQVEPGVLRRLAVQHEEVATAIRAWAEPPHEWLTAFPDTYGRIASAVETALYGYYDARQKAGMQLADQHDQTALALRRAADDYERVDHEGAAAINHGGDQPGTPPHSNGNAPVTGTPGGTANSAPSDHSTAQPVSAPPTVAPTGVTAGGLAASSTAPTAGGADLAGNSADLAGNGVAPPTGAEAQNTSGSEPVASPSSGVAPAATDGGPGPFAGGAIGATPATQDSGSPATTGAASTQMADGGAAALPMPSPFAAAVAAAKDRETGTSHVVNDVVNEDLVLARALLGAVLAAVDTPPVGLAWAVSVMRGPSGQRILLTSNEGRGWLPAGLFLPDEVSTPWAIEEPIDAEVTAAWEGVADPARVLAEFALARSRESEAHLSALVSSGPIDASLRAALPDTAIDDLVGPSYDLDLRVPVDGTVDRLALSGFTAPETLVAVPDSAIRARELVLAYRAHTTASRGVSSSHVATVRSMRERILSTLQSGISVPRQLWDDLRDADDLLAAVTLSRRVDVGRVDLGGLRVDTEAEALRALVFERRANEIVLLLAGDPTRQSLRDTVYAHEQIVSHPGAGSVAASTPSVGHGAVVVPVVAGPPGGVSVAGPTVVPTPESS
;
A
#
# COMPACT_ATOMS: atom_id res chain seq x y z
N MET A 1 8.66 -27.42 -17.20
CA MET A 1 9.87 -26.65 -16.86
C MET A 1 9.58 -25.23 -17.30
N PRO A 2 9.41 -24.27 -16.39
CA PRO A 2 9.28 -22.87 -16.79
C PRO A 2 10.57 -22.46 -17.51
N ASP A 3 10.44 -21.65 -18.56
CA ASP A 3 11.56 -21.11 -19.33
C ASP A 3 12.58 -20.48 -18.38
N SER A 4 13.73 -21.13 -18.20
CA SER A 4 14.82 -20.57 -17.42
C SER A 4 15.33 -19.33 -18.14
N VAL A 5 15.11 -18.15 -17.55
CA VAL A 5 15.67 -16.89 -18.05
C VAL A 5 17.19 -17.04 -18.04
N GLN A 6 17.79 -17.15 -19.22
CA GLN A 6 19.25 -17.20 -19.36
C GLN A 6 19.79 -15.80 -19.16
N VAL A 7 20.18 -15.48 -17.93
CA VAL A 7 20.86 -14.22 -17.60
C VAL A 7 22.36 -14.44 -17.73
N GLU A 8 23.01 -13.67 -18.61
CA GLU A 8 24.46 -13.73 -18.80
C GLU A 8 25.20 -13.18 -17.56
N PRO A 9 26.24 -13.86 -17.03
CA PRO A 9 27.01 -13.39 -15.87
C PRO A 9 27.58 -11.97 -16.04
N GLY A 10 27.93 -11.59 -17.26
CA GLY A 10 28.40 -10.23 -17.59
C GLY A 10 27.36 -9.14 -17.33
N VAL A 11 26.07 -9.44 -17.50
CA VAL A 11 24.97 -8.50 -17.20
C VAL A 11 24.85 -8.30 -15.69
N LEU A 12 24.94 -9.37 -14.90
CA LEU A 12 24.89 -9.30 -13.44
C LEU A 12 26.02 -8.43 -12.87
N ARG A 13 27.24 -8.57 -13.40
CA ARG A 13 28.38 -7.72 -12.97
C ARG A 13 28.19 -6.25 -13.35
N ARG A 14 27.61 -5.97 -14.51
CA ARG A 14 27.30 -4.59 -14.92
C ARG A 14 26.27 -3.95 -14.00
N LEU A 15 25.20 -4.67 -13.66
CA LEU A 15 24.20 -4.23 -12.69
C LEU A 15 24.83 -3.99 -11.32
N ALA A 16 25.74 -4.87 -10.87
CA ALA A 16 26.45 -4.67 -9.60
C ALA A 16 27.22 -3.34 -9.57
N VAL A 17 27.94 -2.99 -10.65
CA VAL A 17 28.65 -1.70 -10.76
C VAL A 17 27.68 -0.52 -10.70
N GLN A 18 26.53 -0.60 -11.37
CA GLN A 18 25.51 0.44 -11.30
C GLN A 18 24.98 0.65 -9.87
N HIS A 19 24.76 -0.43 -9.12
CA HIS A 19 24.34 -0.33 -7.73
C HIS A 19 25.40 0.35 -6.85
N GLU A 20 26.69 0.10 -7.06
CA GLU A 20 27.78 0.77 -6.33
C GLU A 20 27.90 2.26 -6.66
N GLU A 21 27.71 2.62 -7.94
CA GLU A 21 27.67 4.02 -8.37
C GLU A 21 26.51 4.76 -7.70
N VAL A 22 25.32 4.13 -7.64
CA VAL A 22 24.15 4.68 -6.94
C VAL A 22 24.41 4.80 -5.43
N ALA A 23 24.99 3.78 -4.78
CA ALA A 23 25.35 3.84 -3.37
C ALA A 23 26.32 5.01 -3.07
N THR A 24 27.31 5.23 -3.94
CA THR A 24 28.26 6.34 -3.84
C THR A 24 27.56 7.69 -3.98
N ALA A 25 26.67 7.83 -4.98
CA ALA A 25 25.90 9.05 -5.19
C ALA A 25 24.97 9.37 -4.01
N ILE A 26 24.32 8.36 -3.42
CA ILE A 26 23.46 8.51 -2.25
C ILE A 26 24.29 8.99 -1.04
N ARG A 27 25.47 8.42 -0.81
CA ARG A 27 26.36 8.86 0.29
C ARG A 27 26.78 10.32 0.13
N ALA A 28 27.16 10.73 -1.08
CA ALA A 28 27.50 12.12 -1.37
C ALA A 28 26.30 13.07 -1.19
N TRP A 29 25.11 12.65 -1.62
CA TRP A 29 23.88 13.43 -1.44
C TRP A 29 23.42 13.54 0.01
N ALA A 30 23.71 12.52 0.83
CA ALA A 30 23.33 12.46 2.23
C ALA A 30 24.28 13.25 3.15
N GLU A 31 25.43 13.72 2.64
CA GLU A 31 26.40 14.48 3.40
C GLU A 31 25.80 15.84 3.84
N PRO A 32 25.83 16.17 5.15
CA PRO A 32 25.35 17.46 5.63
C PRO A 32 26.18 18.63 5.05
N PRO A 33 25.55 19.76 4.69
CA PRO A 33 26.27 20.95 4.25
C PRO A 33 26.92 21.66 5.45
N HIS A 34 28.01 21.11 5.97
CA HIS A 34 28.66 21.54 7.21
C HIS A 34 29.08 23.01 7.22
N GLU A 35 29.61 23.53 6.10
CA GLU A 35 30.02 24.93 6.00
C GLU A 35 28.83 25.88 6.17
N TRP A 36 27.71 25.59 5.49
CA TRP A 36 26.48 26.37 5.59
C TRP A 36 25.87 26.29 7.00
N LEU A 37 25.80 25.10 7.59
CA LEU A 37 25.31 24.90 8.96
C LEU A 37 26.16 25.66 9.99
N THR A 38 27.48 25.74 9.77
CA THR A 38 28.40 26.48 10.64
C THR A 38 28.23 28.00 10.49
N ALA A 39 27.99 28.49 9.28
CA ALA A 39 27.78 29.92 8.99
C ALA A 39 26.35 30.42 9.31
N PHE A 40 25.43 29.51 9.66
CA PHE A 40 24.02 29.82 9.88
C PHE A 40 23.80 30.86 11.00
N PRO A 41 24.43 30.75 12.18
CA PRO A 41 24.27 31.74 13.26
C PRO A 41 24.76 33.14 12.89
N ASP A 42 25.81 33.22 12.07
CA ASP A 42 26.38 34.49 11.62
C ASP A 42 25.46 35.19 10.61
N THR A 43 24.75 34.40 9.80
CA THR A 43 23.87 34.92 8.75
C THR A 43 22.49 35.32 9.29
N TYR A 44 21.93 34.53 10.22
CA TYR A 44 20.55 34.68 10.68
C TYR A 44 20.41 35.17 12.13
N GLY A 45 21.53 35.27 12.85
CA GLY A 45 21.59 35.74 14.23
C GLY A 45 21.09 34.72 15.25
N ARG A 46 21.30 35.02 16.54
CA ARG A 46 21.03 34.08 17.66
C ARG A 46 19.54 33.80 17.93
N ILE A 47 18.63 34.59 17.36
CA ILE A 47 17.18 34.38 17.49
C ILE A 47 16.75 33.09 16.75
N ALA A 48 17.54 32.65 15.75
CA ALA A 48 17.27 31.45 14.96
C ALA A 48 17.84 30.15 15.56
N SER A 49 18.27 30.14 16.83
CA SER A 49 18.92 28.96 17.45
C SER A 49 18.03 27.71 17.51
N ALA A 50 16.71 27.89 17.67
CA ALA A 50 15.75 26.80 17.61
C ALA A 50 15.67 26.19 16.19
N VAL A 51 15.73 27.04 15.16
CA VAL A 51 15.73 26.61 13.75
C VAL A 51 17.04 25.91 13.40
N GLU A 52 18.18 26.46 13.83
CA GLU A 52 19.51 25.83 13.67
C GLU A 52 19.52 24.42 14.29
N THR A 53 19.02 24.28 15.53
CA THR A 53 18.95 22.98 16.21
C THR A 53 18.08 21.98 15.43
N ALA A 54 16.94 22.44 14.90
CA ALA A 54 16.09 21.61 14.06
C ALA A 54 16.77 21.20 12.74
N LEU A 55 17.55 22.10 12.12
CA LEU A 55 18.31 21.80 10.90
C LEU A 55 19.39 20.74 11.15
N TYR A 56 20.13 20.82 12.25
CA TYR A 56 21.08 19.77 12.62
C TYR A 56 20.39 18.41 12.81
N GLY A 57 19.24 18.39 13.48
CA GLY A 57 18.45 17.17 13.64
C GLY A 57 17.96 16.60 12.31
N TYR A 58 17.49 17.46 11.41
CA TYR A 58 17.06 17.08 10.07
C TYR A 58 18.20 16.47 9.23
N TYR A 59 19.37 17.13 9.17
CA TYR A 59 20.50 16.62 8.38
C TYR A 59 21.12 15.35 8.97
N ASP A 60 21.14 15.19 10.30
CA ASP A 60 21.56 13.93 10.94
C ASP A 60 20.61 12.76 10.59
N ALA A 61 19.29 13.01 10.64
CA ALA A 61 18.29 12.02 10.23
C ALA A 61 18.43 11.65 8.74
N ARG A 62 18.61 12.66 7.87
CA ARG A 62 18.84 12.45 6.43
C ARG A 62 20.12 11.68 6.16
N GLN A 63 21.22 12.00 6.85
CA GLN A 63 22.49 11.29 6.70
C GLN A 63 22.34 9.82 7.06
N LYS A 64 21.69 9.51 8.20
CA LYS A 64 21.41 8.13 8.63
C LYS A 64 20.56 7.36 7.62
N ALA A 65 19.47 7.95 7.13
CA ALA A 65 18.61 7.32 6.12
C ALA A 65 19.37 7.08 4.81
N GLY A 66 20.14 8.06 4.35
CA GLY A 66 20.97 7.93 3.15
C GLY A 66 22.04 6.84 3.27
N MET A 67 22.71 6.73 4.42
CA MET A 67 23.68 5.65 4.67
C MET A 67 23.02 4.28 4.64
N GLN A 68 21.85 4.11 5.25
CA GLN A 68 21.12 2.84 5.21
C GLN A 68 20.72 2.44 3.79
N LEU A 69 20.23 3.39 2.99
CA LEU A 69 19.87 3.12 1.60
C LEU A 69 21.10 2.76 0.75
N ALA A 70 22.21 3.48 0.92
CA ALA A 70 23.46 3.15 0.23
C ALA A 70 23.97 1.74 0.59
N ASP A 71 23.84 1.33 1.85
CA ASP A 71 24.24 -0.01 2.28
C ASP A 71 23.37 -1.11 1.67
N GLN A 72 22.08 -0.86 1.43
CA GLN A 72 21.21 -1.79 0.69
C GLN A 72 21.66 -1.95 -0.77
N HIS A 73 22.07 -0.86 -1.41
CA HIS A 73 22.63 -0.91 -2.77
C HIS A 73 23.93 -1.71 -2.82
N ASP A 74 24.84 -1.52 -1.86
CA ASP A 74 26.08 -2.30 -1.77
C ASP A 74 25.82 -3.79 -1.52
N GLN A 75 24.85 -4.12 -0.66
CA GLN A 75 24.44 -5.51 -0.43
C GLN A 75 23.89 -6.16 -1.71
N THR A 76 23.09 -5.41 -2.48
CA THR A 76 22.56 -5.86 -3.77
C THR A 76 23.69 -6.09 -4.77
N ALA A 77 24.64 -5.15 -4.87
CA ALA A 77 25.82 -5.32 -5.73
C ALA A 77 26.64 -6.56 -5.37
N LEU A 78 26.84 -6.83 -4.07
CA LEU A 78 27.54 -8.01 -3.59
C LEU A 78 26.79 -9.31 -3.94
N ALA A 79 25.46 -9.32 -3.80
CA ALA A 79 24.63 -10.47 -4.15
C ALA A 79 24.68 -10.76 -5.66
N LEU A 80 24.63 -9.72 -6.50
CA LEU A 80 24.75 -9.84 -7.96
C LEU A 80 26.10 -10.42 -8.39
N ARG A 81 27.19 -10.01 -7.75
CA ARG A 81 28.52 -10.60 -8.01
C ARG A 81 28.60 -12.06 -7.61
N ARG A 82 28.11 -12.41 -6.42
CA ARG A 82 28.07 -13.81 -5.97
C ARG A 82 27.28 -14.69 -6.93
N ALA A 83 26.12 -14.21 -7.40
CA ALA A 83 25.32 -14.93 -8.38
C ALA A 83 26.09 -15.13 -9.70
N ALA A 84 26.78 -14.11 -10.21
CA ALA A 84 27.61 -14.22 -11.42
C ALA A 84 28.73 -15.26 -11.26
N ASP A 85 29.43 -15.25 -10.12
CA ASP A 85 30.51 -16.18 -9.84
C ASP A 85 30.00 -17.63 -9.65
N ASP A 86 28.81 -17.80 -9.07
CA ASP A 86 28.15 -19.10 -8.95
C ASP A 86 27.76 -19.67 -10.33
N TYR A 87 27.27 -18.85 -11.25
CA TYR A 87 26.97 -19.28 -12.62
C TYR A 87 28.21 -19.74 -13.37
N GLU A 88 29.31 -18.98 -13.31
CA GLU A 88 30.56 -19.36 -13.96
C GLU A 88 31.16 -20.63 -13.34
N ARG A 89 31.05 -20.81 -12.01
CA ARG A 89 31.47 -22.04 -11.34
C ARG A 89 30.69 -23.25 -11.87
N VAL A 90 29.37 -23.15 -11.94
CA VAL A 90 28.51 -24.25 -12.44
C VAL A 90 28.81 -24.55 -13.92
N ASP A 91 29.08 -23.52 -14.73
CA ASP A 91 29.46 -23.70 -16.14
C ASP A 91 30.82 -24.39 -16.29
N HIS A 92 31.83 -23.98 -15.50
CA HIS A 92 33.14 -24.62 -15.47
C HIS A 92 33.08 -26.08 -14.99
N GLU A 93 32.30 -26.37 -13.95
CA GLU A 93 32.08 -27.73 -13.46
C GLU A 93 31.37 -28.59 -14.52
N GLY A 94 30.37 -28.03 -15.21
CA GLY A 94 29.68 -28.68 -16.32
C GLY A 94 30.61 -28.99 -17.50
N ALA A 95 31.43 -28.03 -17.91
CA ALA A 95 32.42 -28.20 -18.97
C ALA A 95 33.49 -29.26 -18.61
N ALA A 96 33.98 -29.25 -17.36
CA ALA A 96 34.93 -30.24 -16.87
C ALA A 96 34.34 -31.65 -16.88
N ALA A 97 33.08 -31.81 -16.45
CA ALA A 97 32.39 -33.10 -16.47
C ALA A 97 32.22 -33.65 -17.89
N ILE A 98 31.93 -32.79 -18.88
CA ILE A 98 31.81 -33.19 -20.29
C ILE A 98 33.17 -33.61 -20.86
N ASN A 99 34.24 -32.85 -20.58
CA ASN A 99 35.60 -33.18 -21.05
C ASN A 99 36.09 -34.52 -20.48
N HIS A 100 35.81 -34.82 -19.22
CA HIS A 100 36.13 -36.12 -18.62
C HIS A 100 35.29 -37.27 -19.20
N GLY A 101 34.06 -37.02 -19.65
CA GLY A 101 33.22 -38.03 -20.31
C GLY A 101 33.67 -38.36 -21.75
N GLY A 102 34.33 -37.43 -22.44
CA GLY A 102 34.79 -37.61 -23.82
C GLY A 102 36.11 -38.38 -23.97
N ASP A 103 36.96 -38.36 -22.93
CA ASP A 103 38.34 -38.89 -22.99
C ASP A 103 38.46 -40.37 -22.55
N GLN A 104 37.33 -41.09 -22.51
CA GLN A 104 37.31 -42.54 -22.29
C GLN A 104 37.03 -43.30 -23.61
N PRO A 105 38.03 -43.43 -24.50
CA PRO A 105 37.87 -44.18 -25.73
C PRO A 105 37.77 -45.68 -25.42
N GLY A 106 36.57 -46.24 -25.63
CA GLY A 106 36.46 -47.66 -25.98
C GLY A 106 35.92 -48.63 -24.95
N THR A 107 35.06 -48.22 -24.01
CA THR A 107 34.23 -49.21 -23.28
C THR A 107 32.77 -49.05 -23.68
N PRO A 108 32.13 -50.03 -24.34
CA PRO A 108 30.74 -49.92 -24.75
C PRO A 108 29.82 -49.71 -23.54
N PRO A 109 28.75 -48.91 -23.67
CA PRO A 109 27.92 -48.54 -22.54
C PRO A 109 27.09 -49.73 -22.09
N HIS A 110 27.42 -50.30 -20.93
CA HIS A 110 26.43 -51.04 -20.14
C HIS A 110 25.52 -50.01 -19.47
N SER A 111 24.32 -49.86 -20.04
CA SER A 111 23.22 -49.12 -19.43
C SER A 111 22.81 -49.81 -18.13
N ASN A 112 23.31 -49.33 -17.00
CA ASN A 112 22.68 -49.58 -15.71
C ASN A 112 22.30 -48.23 -15.14
N GLY A 113 21.01 -47.90 -15.28
CA GLY A 113 20.41 -46.78 -14.58
C GLY A 113 20.58 -46.97 -13.09
N ASN A 114 21.16 -45.96 -12.43
CA ASN A 114 21.06 -45.81 -10.99
C ASN A 114 20.80 -44.33 -10.70
N ALA A 115 19.66 -44.11 -10.06
CA ALA A 115 19.23 -42.86 -9.46
C ALA A 115 20.25 -42.35 -8.41
N PRO A 116 20.26 -41.04 -8.11
CA PRO A 116 21.12 -40.50 -7.08
C PRO A 116 20.66 -40.99 -5.70
N VAL A 117 21.49 -41.83 -5.07
CA VAL A 117 21.36 -42.24 -3.67
C VAL A 117 22.05 -41.21 -2.80
N THR A 118 21.28 -40.54 -1.95
CA THR A 118 21.75 -39.76 -0.80
C THR A 118 22.34 -40.71 0.24
N GLY A 119 23.67 -40.65 0.45
CA GLY A 119 24.39 -41.50 1.39
C GLY A 119 25.10 -40.69 2.48
N THR A 120 24.59 -40.79 3.71
CA THR A 120 25.22 -40.40 4.97
C THR A 120 26.40 -41.35 5.29
N PRO A 121 27.52 -40.87 5.91
CA PRO A 121 28.79 -41.61 5.91
C PRO A 121 28.94 -42.60 7.08
N GLY A 122 29.58 -43.75 6.81
CA GLY A 122 30.04 -44.69 7.83
C GLY A 122 31.10 -45.72 7.35
N GLY A 123 32.28 -45.69 7.98
CA GLY A 123 33.13 -46.86 8.33
C GLY A 123 34.22 -47.37 7.35
N THR A 124 35.51 -47.09 7.64
CA THR A 124 36.64 -48.03 7.99
C THR A 124 37.47 -48.54 6.80
N ALA A 125 38.81 -48.67 6.77
CA ALA A 125 39.93 -48.47 7.70
C ALA A 125 41.28 -48.56 6.91
N ASN A 126 42.39 -47.95 7.39
CA ASN A 126 43.73 -48.59 7.43
C ASN A 126 44.83 -47.80 8.20
N SER A 127 45.42 -48.49 9.20
CA SER A 127 46.84 -48.60 9.63
C SER A 127 47.71 -47.39 10.10
N ALA A 128 47.83 -47.24 11.44
CA ALA A 128 49.00 -47.19 12.38
C ALA A 128 50.37 -46.51 12.02
N PRO A 129 51.26 -46.10 13.00
CA PRO A 129 51.28 -46.45 14.45
C PRO A 129 51.61 -45.34 15.51
N SER A 130 51.34 -45.69 16.78
CA SER A 130 51.89 -45.21 18.10
C SER A 130 51.64 -43.73 18.51
N ASP A 131 51.29 -43.33 19.73
CA ASP A 131 51.59 -43.85 21.08
C ASP A 131 50.70 -43.14 22.16
N HIS A 132 50.48 -43.81 23.31
CA HIS A 132 50.16 -43.27 24.66
C HIS A 132 48.72 -42.96 25.16
N SER A 133 48.46 -43.55 26.34
CA SER A 133 47.67 -43.10 27.52
C SER A 133 46.17 -43.42 27.68
N THR A 134 45.95 -44.52 28.41
CA THR A 134 44.95 -44.87 29.45
C THR A 134 43.93 -43.83 29.97
N ALA A 135 42.64 -44.19 29.99
CA ALA A 135 41.74 -44.17 31.17
C ALA A 135 40.39 -44.87 30.91
N GLN A 136 39.83 -45.47 31.95
CA GLN A 136 38.71 -46.44 32.01
C GLN A 136 37.28 -45.82 32.01
N PRO A 137 36.20 -46.65 31.89
CA PRO A 137 34.83 -46.24 31.62
C PRO A 137 33.92 -46.16 32.87
N VAL A 138 32.78 -45.47 32.73
CA VAL A 138 31.63 -45.53 33.65
C VAL A 138 30.34 -45.86 32.90
N SER A 139 29.52 -46.73 33.49
CA SER A 139 28.33 -47.36 32.90
C SER A 139 27.00 -46.86 33.51
N ALA A 140 25.94 -46.99 32.69
CA ALA A 140 24.48 -47.16 32.98
C ALA A 140 23.64 -45.90 33.30
N PRO A 141 22.29 -45.89 33.07
CA PRO A 141 21.35 -47.03 32.93
C PRO A 141 20.28 -46.90 31.78
N PRO A 142 19.32 -47.85 31.61
CA PRO A 142 18.61 -48.13 30.36
C PRO A 142 17.24 -47.42 30.23
N THR A 143 16.75 -47.26 29.00
CA THR A 143 15.39 -46.80 28.71
C THR A 143 14.58 -47.86 27.96
N VAL A 144 13.36 -48.07 28.47
CA VAL A 144 12.35 -49.06 28.11
C VAL A 144 11.64 -48.66 26.81
N ALA A 145 11.43 -49.63 25.92
CA ALA A 145 10.58 -49.50 24.73
C ALA A 145 9.13 -49.87 25.03
N PRO A 146 8.15 -49.25 24.34
CA PRO A 146 6.88 -49.90 24.09
C PRO A 146 6.60 -50.14 22.60
N THR A 147 5.95 -51.27 22.40
CA THR A 147 5.50 -51.95 21.19
C THR A 147 4.42 -51.16 20.44
N GLY A 148 4.40 -51.32 19.11
CA GLY A 148 3.65 -50.47 18.18
C GLY A 148 2.17 -50.77 17.99
N VAL A 149 1.58 -49.99 17.07
CA VAL A 149 0.27 -50.24 16.45
C VAL A 149 0.37 -49.91 14.96
N THR A 150 0.11 -50.90 14.13
CA THR A 150 -0.05 -50.88 12.68
C THR A 150 -1.35 -50.19 12.25
N ALA A 151 -1.30 -49.32 11.24
CA ALA A 151 -2.44 -48.94 10.41
C ALA A 151 -2.00 -48.75 8.96
N GLY A 152 -2.72 -49.37 8.03
CA GLY A 152 -2.30 -49.64 6.66
C GLY A 152 -2.33 -48.46 5.71
N GLY A 153 -1.33 -48.43 4.82
CA GLY A 153 -1.32 -47.58 3.63
C GLY A 153 -1.97 -48.31 2.46
N LEU A 154 -3.08 -47.75 1.95
CA LEU A 154 -3.59 -48.04 0.61
C LEU A 154 -2.97 -47.03 -0.35
N ALA A 155 -2.33 -47.56 -1.39
CA ALA A 155 -1.78 -46.81 -2.50
C ALA A 155 -2.90 -46.20 -3.36
N ALA A 156 -2.77 -44.92 -3.70
CA ALA A 156 -3.60 -44.25 -4.69
C ALA A 156 -2.74 -43.90 -5.91
N SER A 157 -3.06 -44.57 -7.02
CA SER A 157 -2.54 -44.33 -8.36
C SER A 157 -3.13 -43.03 -8.93
N SER A 158 -2.29 -42.14 -9.46
CA SER A 158 -2.73 -41.01 -10.28
C SER A 158 -2.36 -41.25 -11.74
N THR A 159 -3.36 -41.64 -12.53
CA THR A 159 -3.35 -41.56 -13.99
C THR A 159 -3.64 -40.13 -14.41
N ALA A 160 -2.71 -39.49 -15.12
CA ALA A 160 -2.91 -38.20 -15.77
C ALA A 160 -3.69 -38.37 -17.09
N PRO A 161 -4.65 -37.48 -17.42
CA PRO A 161 -5.37 -37.53 -18.68
C PRO A 161 -4.57 -36.87 -19.82
N THR A 162 -4.61 -37.53 -20.98
CA THR A 162 -4.07 -37.09 -22.26
C THR A 162 -5.01 -36.07 -22.91
N ALA A 163 -4.49 -34.91 -23.31
CA ALA A 163 -5.18 -33.99 -24.22
C ALA A 163 -4.43 -33.96 -25.56
N GLY A 164 -5.08 -34.50 -26.59
CA GLY A 164 -4.58 -34.50 -27.97
C GLY A 164 -4.81 -33.14 -28.64
N GLY A 165 -3.77 -32.64 -29.30
CA GLY A 165 -3.89 -31.61 -30.31
C GLY A 165 -4.25 -32.26 -31.65
N ALA A 166 -5.38 -31.85 -32.23
CA ALA A 166 -5.74 -32.15 -33.61
C ALA A 166 -5.53 -30.89 -34.45
N ASP A 167 -4.67 -31.02 -35.46
CA ASP A 167 -4.59 -30.17 -36.64
C ASP A 167 -5.96 -30.03 -37.32
N LEU A 168 -6.31 -28.81 -37.74
CA LEU A 168 -7.15 -28.63 -38.94
C LEU A 168 -6.71 -27.39 -39.72
N ALA A 169 -6.30 -27.67 -40.96
CA ALA A 169 -6.10 -26.74 -42.05
C ALA A 169 -7.44 -26.26 -42.64
N GLY A 170 -7.42 -25.05 -43.21
CA GLY A 170 -8.21 -24.68 -44.39
C GLY A 170 -9.65 -24.18 -44.16
N ASN A 171 -9.87 -22.88 -44.38
CA ASN A 171 -10.63 -22.45 -45.57
C ASN A 171 -10.60 -20.92 -45.74
N SER A 172 -10.18 -20.52 -46.94
CA SER A 172 -10.42 -19.21 -47.53
C SER A 172 -11.89 -19.09 -47.94
N ALA A 173 -12.47 -17.90 -47.76
CA ALA A 173 -13.56 -17.41 -48.59
C ALA A 173 -13.46 -15.88 -48.71
N ASP A 174 -13.38 -15.44 -49.95
CA ASP A 174 -13.49 -14.07 -50.45
C ASP A 174 -14.71 -13.31 -49.88
N LEU A 175 -14.56 -12.00 -49.71
CA LEU A 175 -15.44 -11.02 -50.35
C LEU A 175 -14.84 -9.60 -50.30
N ALA A 176 -14.87 -8.97 -51.48
CA ALA A 176 -14.53 -7.61 -51.87
C ALA A 176 -15.01 -6.51 -50.90
N GLY A 177 -14.47 -5.30 -50.83
CA GLY A 177 -13.56 -4.55 -51.70
C GLY A 177 -13.86 -3.06 -51.47
N ASN A 178 -12.83 -2.23 -51.37
CA ASN A 178 -12.79 -0.85 -51.87
C ASN A 178 -11.44 -0.22 -51.48
N GLY A 179 -10.58 -0.06 -52.48
CA GLY A 179 -9.32 0.64 -52.36
C GLY A 179 -9.50 2.15 -52.46
N VAL A 180 -8.68 2.88 -51.71
CA VAL A 180 -8.28 4.25 -52.02
C VAL A 180 -6.76 4.30 -51.90
N ALA A 181 -6.11 4.68 -53.00
CA ALA A 181 -4.66 4.76 -53.16
C ALA A 181 -4.06 5.97 -52.43
N PRO A 182 -2.75 5.96 -52.11
CA PRO A 182 -2.03 7.12 -51.58
C PRO A 182 -1.48 7.99 -52.74
N PRO A 183 -1.47 9.33 -52.64
CA PRO A 183 -0.71 10.15 -53.55
C PRO A 183 0.74 10.32 -53.06
N THR A 184 1.67 9.88 -53.90
CA THR A 184 3.07 10.30 -53.97
C THR A 184 3.22 11.62 -54.75
N GLY A 185 4.09 12.52 -54.28
CA GLY A 185 4.65 13.67 -55.03
C GLY A 185 5.12 14.78 -54.08
N ALA A 186 6.43 14.91 -53.84
CA ALA A 186 7.31 15.99 -54.35
C ALA A 186 7.07 17.33 -53.63
N GLU A 187 8.03 18.06 -53.05
CA GLU A 187 9.35 18.46 -53.56
C GLU A 187 10.31 18.75 -52.41
N ALA A 188 11.60 18.46 -52.62
CA ALA A 188 12.70 18.97 -51.83
C ALA A 188 13.14 20.32 -52.38
N GLN A 189 13.15 21.36 -51.54
CA GLN A 189 13.97 22.54 -51.78
C GLN A 189 14.90 22.80 -50.59
N ASN A 190 16.13 23.03 -50.98
CA ASN A 190 17.35 23.10 -50.23
C ASN A 190 17.76 24.59 -50.20
N THR A 191 17.87 25.20 -49.03
CA THR A 191 18.58 26.48 -48.86
C THR A 191 19.18 26.58 -47.46
N SER A 192 20.52 26.48 -47.42
CA SER A 192 21.50 27.30 -46.68
C SER A 192 21.10 27.82 -45.29
N GLY A 193 21.79 27.54 -44.18
CA GLY A 193 23.24 27.59 -44.00
C GLY A 193 23.63 28.94 -43.39
N SER A 194 23.67 29.06 -42.06
CA SER A 194 24.30 30.16 -41.31
C SER A 194 24.79 29.68 -39.95
N GLU A 195 26.07 29.96 -39.69
CA GLU A 195 26.90 29.62 -38.53
C GLU A 195 26.48 30.32 -37.22
N PRO A 196 26.84 29.79 -36.03
CA PRO A 196 26.79 30.55 -34.79
C PRO A 196 28.13 31.25 -34.50
N VAL A 197 28.09 32.58 -34.38
CA VAL A 197 29.21 33.42 -33.92
C VAL A 197 29.21 33.49 -32.38
N ALA A 198 30.41 33.34 -31.82
CA ALA A 198 30.72 33.39 -30.39
C ALA A 198 30.89 34.82 -29.85
N SER A 199 30.46 35.01 -28.57
CA SER A 199 31.01 35.92 -27.52
C SER A 199 30.92 37.46 -27.73
N PRO A 200 31.02 38.34 -26.69
CA PRO A 200 31.63 38.11 -25.38
C PRO A 200 30.94 38.73 -24.13
N SER A 201 31.56 38.39 -22.99
CA SER A 201 31.43 38.89 -21.63
C SER A 201 31.94 40.33 -21.39
N SER A 202 31.68 40.83 -20.18
CA SER A 202 32.17 42.06 -19.49
C SER A 202 31.31 43.30 -19.75
N GLY A 203 30.85 44.10 -18.79
CA GLY A 203 31.03 44.23 -17.34
C GLY A 203 30.45 45.60 -16.92
N VAL A 204 30.63 45.98 -15.65
CA VAL A 204 30.37 47.32 -15.03
C VAL A 204 29.07 47.45 -14.20
N ALA A 205 29.27 47.46 -12.89
CA ALA A 205 28.38 47.97 -11.86
C ALA A 205 28.45 49.52 -11.77
N PRO A 206 27.45 50.17 -11.16
CA PRO A 206 27.73 51.35 -10.38
C PRO A 206 27.24 51.25 -8.93
N ALA A 207 27.94 52.02 -8.12
CA ALA A 207 27.99 52.02 -6.67
C ALA A 207 26.81 52.72 -5.99
N ALA A 208 26.76 52.46 -4.68
CA ALA A 208 25.88 53.01 -3.67
C ALA A 208 25.81 54.55 -3.62
N THR A 209 24.64 55.05 -3.23
CA THR A 209 24.50 56.34 -2.55
C THR A 209 23.63 56.19 -1.31
N ASP A 210 24.26 56.57 -0.22
CA ASP A 210 23.82 56.72 1.17
C ASP A 210 22.83 57.88 1.31
N GLY A 211 21.90 57.82 2.27
CA GLY A 211 21.08 58.99 2.65
C GLY A 211 19.69 58.72 3.23
N GLY A 212 19.62 58.39 4.53
CA GLY A 212 18.57 58.94 5.41
C GLY A 212 19.06 60.26 6.06
N PRO A 213 18.27 61.00 6.89
CA PRO A 213 17.00 60.64 7.53
C PRO A 213 15.90 61.75 7.54
N GLY A 214 14.68 61.39 7.94
CA GLY A 214 13.85 62.25 8.81
C GLY A 214 12.50 62.78 8.29
N PRO A 215 11.58 63.17 9.20
CA PRO A 215 10.14 62.90 9.08
C PRO A 215 9.27 64.17 8.94
N PHE A 216 8.08 64.06 8.30
CA PHE A 216 7.00 65.03 8.49
C PHE A 216 5.60 64.39 8.44
N ALA A 217 4.80 64.77 9.42
CA ALA A 217 3.39 64.53 9.57
C ALA A 217 2.55 65.60 8.85
N GLY A 218 1.31 65.29 8.48
CA GLY A 218 0.24 66.29 8.32
C GLY A 218 -0.78 66.07 7.19
N GLY A 219 -1.97 65.57 7.56
CA GLY A 219 -3.24 66.31 7.34
C GLY A 219 -3.92 66.37 5.97
N ALA A 220 -4.86 65.44 5.75
CA ALA A 220 -6.31 65.62 5.53
C ALA A 220 -6.92 66.36 4.29
N ILE A 221 -8.11 65.83 3.96
CA ILE A 221 -9.34 66.40 3.32
C ILE A 221 -9.58 66.07 1.84
N GLY A 222 -10.66 65.30 1.58
CA GLY A 222 -11.36 65.20 0.30
C GLY A 222 -12.41 64.08 0.27
N ALA A 223 -13.70 64.45 0.20
CA ALA A 223 -14.87 63.62 0.48
C ALA A 223 -15.48 62.88 -0.73
N THR A 224 -16.09 61.72 -0.46
CA THR A 224 -17.35 61.04 -0.96
C THR A 224 -17.96 61.42 -2.34
N PRO A 225 -18.67 60.49 -3.06
CA PRO A 225 -19.78 59.68 -2.53
C PRO A 225 -19.93 58.23 -2.99
N ALA A 226 -20.92 57.60 -2.36
CA ALA A 226 -21.21 56.18 -2.16
C ALA A 226 -22.02 55.49 -3.26
N THR A 227 -21.95 54.15 -3.27
CA THR A 227 -22.97 53.13 -3.67
C THR A 227 -22.38 51.77 -3.25
N GLN A 228 -22.81 51.10 -2.16
CA GLN A 228 -23.94 50.14 -2.03
C GLN A 228 -24.04 49.17 -3.22
N ASP A 229 -24.10 47.83 -3.07
CA ASP A 229 -24.30 46.96 -1.92
C ASP A 229 -23.88 45.52 -2.31
N SER A 230 -23.32 44.77 -1.37
CA SER A 230 -22.82 43.39 -1.54
C SER A 230 -23.68 42.45 -0.70
N GLY A 231 -24.40 41.54 -1.36
CA GLY A 231 -25.20 40.50 -0.69
C GLY A 231 -24.68 39.10 -0.99
N SER A 232 -23.88 38.54 -0.07
CA SER A 232 -23.61 37.09 -0.01
C SER A 232 -24.68 36.43 0.88
N PRO A 233 -25.33 35.32 0.47
CA PRO A 233 -26.23 34.60 1.36
C PRO A 233 -25.45 33.63 2.26
N ALA A 234 -25.82 33.66 3.54
CA ALA A 234 -25.37 32.78 4.58
C ALA A 234 -25.89 31.34 4.39
N THR A 235 -25.02 30.37 4.64
CA THR A 235 -25.34 28.95 4.80
C THR A 235 -25.99 28.72 6.16
N THR A 236 -27.21 28.21 6.14
CA THR A 236 -27.91 27.62 7.29
C THR A 236 -27.65 26.11 7.33
N GLY A 237 -26.91 25.64 8.34
CA GLY A 237 -26.76 24.24 8.72
C GLY A 237 -26.97 24.09 10.22
N ALA A 238 -27.83 23.16 10.61
CA ALA A 238 -28.48 23.06 11.92
C ALA A 238 -27.51 22.85 13.10
N ALA A 239 -27.54 23.77 14.06
CA ALA A 239 -26.91 23.61 15.37
C ALA A 239 -27.93 23.10 16.39
N SER A 240 -27.59 22.02 17.08
CA SER A 240 -28.22 21.58 18.32
C SER A 240 -28.01 22.63 19.42
N THR A 241 -29.12 23.03 20.04
CA THR A 241 -29.20 24.02 21.12
C THR A 241 -28.42 23.59 22.37
N GLN A 242 -27.37 24.34 22.73
CA GLN A 242 -26.88 24.40 24.10
C GLN A 242 -26.55 25.86 24.47
N MET A 243 -27.24 26.37 25.49
CA MET A 243 -27.08 27.74 26.00
C MET A 243 -26.01 27.83 27.10
N ALA A 244 -25.46 29.04 27.23
CA ALA A 244 -24.53 29.58 28.25
C ALA A 244 -23.05 29.20 28.03
N ASP A 245 -22.05 30.08 28.12
CA ASP A 245 -21.90 31.35 28.87
C ASP A 245 -20.89 32.28 28.15
N GLY A 246 -20.91 33.59 28.45
CA GLY A 246 -20.14 34.65 27.78
C GLY A 246 -18.61 34.52 27.92
N GLY A 247 -17.96 33.98 26.89
CA GLY A 247 -16.50 34.01 26.70
C GLY A 247 -16.15 34.73 25.40
N ALA A 248 -15.11 35.58 25.43
CA ALA A 248 -14.58 36.28 24.27
C ALA A 248 -14.39 35.30 23.09
N ALA A 249 -14.98 35.62 21.93
CA ALA A 249 -14.89 34.79 20.74
C ALA A 249 -13.43 34.65 20.32
N ALA A 250 -12.84 33.48 20.59
CA ALA A 250 -11.59 33.07 19.98
C ALA A 250 -11.82 33.02 18.47
N LEU A 251 -10.99 33.72 17.71
CA LEU A 251 -10.99 33.59 16.26
C LEU A 251 -10.72 32.11 15.92
N PRO A 252 -11.50 31.48 15.02
CA PRO A 252 -11.28 30.10 14.64
C PRO A 252 -9.88 29.98 14.03
N MET A 253 -9.02 29.19 14.69
CA MET A 253 -7.70 28.86 14.15
C MET A 253 -7.91 27.98 12.90
N PRO A 254 -7.21 28.23 11.80
CA PRO A 254 -7.30 27.37 10.61
C PRO A 254 -6.86 25.95 10.95
N SER A 255 -7.54 24.96 10.39
CA SER A 255 -7.16 23.55 10.57
C SER A 255 -5.75 23.30 10.00
N PRO A 256 -5.01 22.28 10.49
CA PRO A 256 -3.70 21.92 9.94
C PRO A 256 -3.74 21.66 8.43
N PHE A 257 -4.83 21.08 7.93
CA PHE A 257 -5.04 20.87 6.50
C PHE A 257 -5.19 22.19 5.74
N ALA A 258 -6.03 23.12 6.23
CA ALA A 258 -6.19 24.43 5.61
C ALA A 258 -4.87 25.23 5.59
N ALA A 259 -4.07 25.13 6.65
CA ALA A 259 -2.75 25.74 6.73
C ALA A 259 -1.76 25.13 5.72
N ALA A 260 -1.75 23.80 5.56
CA ALA A 260 -0.90 23.11 4.59
C ALA A 260 -1.28 23.48 3.14
N VAL A 261 -2.57 23.56 2.82
CA VAL A 261 -3.05 24.01 1.51
C VAL A 261 -2.67 25.47 1.25
N ALA A 262 -2.81 26.35 2.24
CA ALA A 262 -2.37 27.74 2.12
C ALA A 262 -0.86 27.85 1.86
N ALA A 263 -0.04 27.09 2.59
CA ALA A 263 1.40 27.05 2.38
C ALA A 263 1.78 26.51 1.00
N ALA A 264 1.08 25.47 0.51
CA ALA A 264 1.27 24.94 -0.84
C ALA A 264 0.93 25.99 -1.91
N LYS A 265 -0.17 26.72 -1.72
CA LYS A 265 -0.58 27.82 -2.60
C LYS A 265 0.45 28.96 -2.61
N ASP A 266 0.97 29.36 -1.45
CA ASP A 266 2.00 30.39 -1.34
C ASP A 266 3.30 29.98 -2.06
N ARG A 267 3.64 28.68 -2.00
CA ARG A 267 4.81 28.13 -2.70
C ARG A 267 4.64 28.13 -4.22
N GLU A 268 3.46 27.78 -4.71
CA GLU A 268 3.14 27.73 -6.14
C GLU A 268 3.06 29.14 -6.76
N THR A 269 2.47 30.08 -6.03
CA THR A 269 2.46 31.50 -6.43
C THR A 269 3.84 32.15 -6.35
N GLY A 270 4.68 31.76 -5.39
CA GLY A 270 6.05 32.28 -5.25
C GLY A 270 7.05 31.76 -6.28
N THR A 271 6.80 30.59 -6.87
CA THR A 271 7.68 29.96 -7.88
C THR A 271 7.29 30.31 -9.32
N SER A 272 6.03 30.73 -9.55
CA SER A 272 5.57 31.21 -10.86
C SER A 272 5.96 32.68 -11.08
N HIS A 273 7.19 32.94 -11.52
CA HIS A 273 7.62 34.27 -11.98
C HIS A 273 7.08 34.64 -13.39
N VAL A 274 6.09 33.89 -13.92
CA VAL A 274 5.40 34.20 -15.17
C VAL A 274 4.02 34.76 -14.83
N VAL A 275 3.86 36.07 -15.01
CA VAL A 275 2.74 36.91 -14.53
C VAL A 275 1.34 36.58 -15.10
N ASN A 276 1.15 35.46 -15.80
CA ASN A 276 -0.14 35.13 -16.44
C ASN A 276 -0.65 33.70 -16.22
N ASP A 277 -0.01 32.88 -15.39
CA ASP A 277 -0.54 31.53 -15.11
C ASP A 277 -1.48 31.57 -13.90
N VAL A 278 -2.77 31.29 -14.13
CA VAL A 278 -3.77 31.29 -13.07
C VAL A 278 -3.65 29.96 -12.33
N VAL A 279 -3.06 29.99 -11.12
CA VAL A 279 -2.95 28.83 -10.25
C VAL A 279 -4.35 28.28 -9.96
N ASN A 280 -4.63 27.06 -10.38
CA ASN A 280 -5.89 26.39 -10.08
C ASN A 280 -5.88 25.91 -8.63
N GLU A 281 -6.63 26.60 -7.76
CA GLU A 281 -6.69 26.32 -6.32
C GLU A 281 -7.12 24.88 -6.00
N ASP A 282 -7.99 24.29 -6.82
CA ASP A 282 -8.45 22.91 -6.62
C ASP A 282 -7.34 21.90 -6.94
N LEU A 283 -6.49 22.20 -7.94
CA LEU A 283 -5.33 21.37 -8.26
C LEU A 283 -4.30 21.38 -7.12
N VAL A 284 -4.04 22.56 -6.54
CA VAL A 284 -3.13 22.71 -5.39
C VAL A 284 -3.64 21.90 -4.20
N LEU A 285 -4.93 22.01 -3.90
CA LEU A 285 -5.58 21.26 -2.82
C LEU A 285 -5.47 19.75 -3.06
N ALA A 286 -5.77 19.29 -4.27
CA ALA A 286 -5.74 17.87 -4.61
C ALA A 286 -4.32 17.30 -4.48
N ARG A 287 -3.32 18.04 -4.98
CA ARG A 287 -1.89 17.68 -4.90
C ARG A 287 -1.40 17.64 -3.45
N ALA A 288 -1.79 18.63 -2.63
CA ALA A 288 -1.41 18.69 -1.22
C ALA A 288 -1.95 17.49 -0.44
N LEU A 289 -3.22 17.15 -0.63
CA LEU A 289 -3.83 15.98 0.00
C LEU A 289 -3.17 14.68 -0.46
N LEU A 290 -3.01 14.49 -1.77
CA LEU A 290 -2.40 13.27 -2.31
C LEU A 290 -0.95 13.10 -1.83
N GLY A 291 -0.16 14.18 -1.87
CA GLY A 291 1.21 14.16 -1.37
C GLY A 291 1.30 13.79 0.11
N ALA A 292 0.40 14.33 0.94
CA ALA A 292 0.31 14.00 2.36
C ALA A 292 -0.10 12.54 2.61
N VAL A 293 -1.03 12.00 1.81
CA VAL A 293 -1.42 10.58 1.87
C VAL A 293 -0.24 9.68 1.52
N LEU A 294 0.48 9.98 0.44
CA LEU A 294 1.64 9.21 0.01
C LEU A 294 2.77 9.27 1.04
N ALA A 295 3.00 10.43 1.65
CA ALA A 295 3.92 10.56 2.77
C ALA A 295 3.47 9.70 3.95
N ALA A 296 2.20 9.78 4.35
CA ALA A 296 1.67 9.05 5.50
C ALA A 296 1.80 7.52 5.36
N VAL A 297 1.59 6.99 4.15
CA VAL A 297 1.66 5.55 3.88
C VAL A 297 3.10 5.01 3.90
N ASP A 298 4.11 5.85 3.65
CA ASP A 298 5.58 5.63 3.75
C ASP A 298 6.16 4.48 2.90
N THR A 299 5.60 3.27 2.99
CA THR A 299 5.92 2.11 2.15
C THR A 299 4.61 1.50 1.65
N PRO A 300 4.07 1.97 0.52
CA PRO A 300 2.84 1.43 -0.02
C PRO A 300 3.04 -0.06 -0.40
N PRO A 301 2.05 -0.93 -0.12
CA PRO A 301 2.00 -2.27 -0.68
C PRO A 301 2.26 -2.28 -2.18
N VAL A 302 2.85 -3.36 -2.68
CA VAL A 302 3.22 -3.49 -4.10
C VAL A 302 2.03 -3.16 -5.01
N GLY A 303 2.24 -2.20 -5.92
CA GLY A 303 1.25 -1.82 -6.92
C GLY A 303 0.09 -0.95 -6.43
N LEU A 304 0.14 -0.45 -5.20
CA LEU A 304 -0.86 0.48 -4.68
C LEU A 304 -0.69 1.86 -5.32
N ALA A 305 -1.78 2.37 -5.90
CA ALA A 305 -1.86 3.72 -6.43
C ALA A 305 -3.04 4.47 -5.82
N TRP A 306 -2.94 5.80 -5.77
CA TRP A 306 -3.92 6.71 -5.18
C TRP A 306 -4.27 7.81 -6.16
N ALA A 307 -5.50 8.29 -6.07
CA ALA A 307 -5.92 9.50 -6.76
C ALA A 307 -6.78 10.37 -5.85
N VAL A 308 -6.70 11.67 -6.07
CA VAL A 308 -7.56 12.67 -5.43
C VAL A 308 -8.23 13.49 -6.51
N SER A 309 -9.51 13.79 -6.32
CA SER A 309 -10.23 14.72 -7.19
C SER A 309 -10.99 15.74 -6.40
N VAL A 310 -11.17 16.90 -7.01
CA VAL A 310 -12.05 17.96 -6.50
C VAL A 310 -13.20 18.11 -7.47
N MET A 311 -14.41 18.11 -6.92
CA MET A 311 -15.64 18.39 -7.67
C MET A 311 -16.29 19.66 -7.14
N ARG A 312 -16.87 20.45 -8.03
CA ARG A 312 -17.66 21.63 -7.70
C ARG A 312 -19.08 21.46 -8.22
N GLY A 313 -20.06 21.80 -7.39
CA GLY A 313 -21.46 21.81 -7.76
C GLY A 313 -22.28 22.76 -6.89
N PRO A 314 -23.62 22.76 -7.03
CA PRO A 314 -24.50 23.66 -6.27
C PRO A 314 -24.42 23.47 -4.75
N SER A 315 -24.03 22.27 -4.30
CA SER A 315 -23.83 21.93 -2.89
C SER A 315 -22.44 22.31 -2.35
N GLY A 316 -21.57 22.91 -3.18
CA GLY A 316 -20.23 23.32 -2.82
C GLY A 316 -19.13 22.44 -3.42
N GLN A 317 -17.96 22.47 -2.78
CA GLN A 317 -16.79 21.68 -3.14
C GLN A 317 -16.86 20.30 -2.45
N ARG A 318 -16.46 19.24 -3.16
CA ARG A 318 -16.27 17.90 -2.60
C ARG A 318 -14.88 17.38 -2.95
N ILE A 319 -14.18 16.84 -1.97
CA ILE A 319 -12.84 16.27 -2.13
C ILE A 319 -12.98 14.74 -2.03
N LEU A 320 -12.52 14.04 -3.05
CA LEU A 320 -12.64 12.59 -3.14
C LEU A 320 -11.26 11.95 -3.20
N LEU A 321 -11.06 10.92 -2.39
CA LEU A 321 -9.86 10.09 -2.37
C LEU A 321 -10.24 8.65 -2.73
N THR A 322 -9.39 8.00 -3.52
CA THR A 322 -9.51 6.56 -3.73
C THR A 322 -8.18 5.88 -4.00
N SER A 323 -8.12 4.59 -3.73
CA SER A 323 -7.02 3.69 -4.11
C SER A 323 -7.46 2.74 -5.21
N ASN A 324 -6.48 2.19 -5.91
CA ASN A 324 -6.72 1.07 -6.81
C ASN A 324 -6.97 -0.26 -6.08
N GLU A 325 -7.11 -0.27 -4.75
CA GLU A 325 -7.47 -1.46 -3.98
C GLU A 325 -8.99 -1.74 -4.00
N GLY A 326 -9.78 -0.85 -4.59
CA GLY A 326 -11.23 -0.96 -4.74
C GLY A 326 -11.99 -0.56 -3.47
N ARG A 327 -13.27 -0.19 -3.63
CA ARG A 327 -14.19 0.19 -2.54
C ARG A 327 -13.69 1.30 -1.61
N GLY A 328 -12.82 2.18 -2.11
CA GLY A 328 -12.24 3.25 -1.31
C GLY A 328 -11.42 2.72 -0.13
N TRP A 329 -10.74 1.59 -0.30
CA TRP A 329 -9.88 1.03 0.74
C TRP A 329 -8.81 2.04 1.20
N LEU A 330 -8.59 2.08 2.52
CA LEU A 330 -7.61 2.91 3.21
C LEU A 330 -6.79 2.08 4.19
N PRO A 331 -5.45 2.26 4.25
CA PRO A 331 -4.59 1.58 5.21
C PRO A 331 -4.88 2.05 6.65
N ALA A 332 -4.54 1.21 7.62
CA ALA A 332 -4.62 1.57 9.03
C ALA A 332 -3.61 2.67 9.38
N GLY A 333 -3.94 3.49 10.38
CA GLY A 333 -3.10 4.61 10.81
C GLY A 333 -3.18 5.87 9.94
N LEU A 334 -4.04 5.90 8.92
CA LEU A 334 -4.32 7.10 8.12
C LEU A 334 -5.53 7.85 8.70
N PHE A 335 -5.33 9.13 9.01
CA PHE A 335 -6.37 10.06 9.47
C PHE A 335 -6.54 11.16 8.43
N LEU A 336 -7.74 11.32 7.88
CA LEU A 336 -8.03 12.24 6.79
C LEU A 336 -8.87 13.42 7.27
N PRO A 337 -8.76 14.61 6.66
CA PRO A 337 -9.70 15.70 6.93
C PRO A 337 -11.15 15.25 6.76
N ASP A 338 -12.06 15.71 7.60
CA ASP A 338 -13.47 15.31 7.59
C ASP A 338 -14.22 15.74 6.32
N GLU A 339 -13.66 16.68 5.55
CA GLU A 339 -14.18 17.11 4.25
C GLU A 339 -13.84 16.13 3.11
N VAL A 340 -12.93 15.18 3.34
CA VAL A 340 -12.57 14.14 2.38
C VAL A 340 -13.63 13.04 2.40
N SER A 341 -13.97 12.49 1.23
CA SER A 341 -14.84 11.33 1.11
C SER A 341 -14.29 10.33 0.09
N THR A 342 -14.97 9.19 -0.07
CA THR A 342 -14.67 8.21 -1.11
C THR A 342 -15.89 8.04 -2.01
N PRO A 343 -15.73 7.58 -3.26
CA PRO A 343 -16.86 7.33 -4.16
C PRO A 343 -17.95 6.39 -3.59
N TRP A 344 -17.61 5.54 -2.63
CA TRP A 344 -18.50 4.54 -2.03
C TRP A 344 -19.14 4.98 -0.71
N ALA A 345 -18.64 6.05 -0.07
CA ALA A 345 -19.13 6.52 1.22
C ALA A 345 -20.26 7.55 1.11
N ILE A 346 -20.65 7.93 -0.11
CA ILE A 346 -21.60 9.01 -0.33
C ILE A 346 -23.02 8.49 -0.18
N GLU A 347 -23.83 9.21 0.60
CA GLU A 347 -25.19 8.82 0.98
C GLU A 347 -26.16 8.70 -0.21
N GLU A 348 -25.96 9.53 -1.24
CA GLU A 348 -26.75 9.52 -2.46
C GLU A 348 -26.39 8.28 -3.29
N PRO A 349 -27.31 7.31 -3.46
CA PRO A 349 -26.98 6.01 -4.04
C PRO A 349 -26.74 6.11 -5.55
N ILE A 350 -25.57 5.68 -5.98
CA ILE A 350 -25.29 5.37 -7.39
C ILE A 350 -25.69 3.92 -7.64
N ASP A 351 -26.11 3.60 -8.87
CA ASP A 351 -26.43 2.23 -9.28
C ASP A 351 -25.33 1.23 -8.86
N ALA A 352 -25.75 0.12 -8.23
CA ALA A 352 -24.89 -0.93 -7.74
C ALA A 352 -24.07 -1.58 -8.87
N GLU A 353 -24.61 -1.68 -10.09
CA GLU A 353 -23.85 -2.22 -11.23
C GLU A 353 -22.73 -1.28 -11.68
N VAL A 354 -22.98 0.03 -11.64
CA VAL A 354 -21.99 1.06 -11.99
C VAL A 354 -20.86 1.07 -10.95
N THR A 355 -21.20 1.08 -9.66
CA THR A 355 -20.21 1.07 -8.59
C THR A 355 -19.41 -0.24 -8.52
N ALA A 356 -20.01 -1.38 -8.89
CA ALA A 356 -19.33 -2.66 -8.99
C ALA A 356 -18.28 -2.68 -10.11
N ALA A 357 -18.52 -1.99 -11.24
CA ALA A 357 -17.56 -1.90 -12.34
C ALA A 357 -16.26 -1.17 -11.96
N TRP A 358 -16.29 -0.32 -10.92
CA TRP A 358 -15.11 0.41 -10.45
C TRP A 358 -14.17 -0.43 -9.56
N GLU A 359 -14.68 -1.47 -8.91
CA GLU A 359 -13.92 -2.28 -7.94
C GLU A 359 -12.67 -2.94 -8.55
N GLY A 360 -12.73 -3.25 -9.85
CA GLY A 360 -11.67 -3.93 -10.59
C GLY A 360 -10.74 -3.03 -11.41
N VAL A 361 -10.91 -1.71 -11.35
CA VAL A 361 -10.11 -0.77 -12.14
C VAL A 361 -8.71 -0.61 -11.53
N ALA A 362 -7.66 -0.69 -12.37
CA ALA A 362 -6.27 -0.53 -11.92
C ALA A 362 -5.87 0.94 -11.71
N ASP A 363 -6.46 1.86 -12.47
CA ASP A 363 -6.19 3.30 -12.41
C ASP A 363 -7.19 4.00 -11.47
N PRO A 364 -6.77 4.48 -10.28
CA PRO A 364 -7.65 5.17 -9.35
C PRO A 364 -8.15 6.52 -9.89
N ALA A 365 -7.42 7.18 -10.79
CA ALA A 365 -7.85 8.43 -11.41
C ALA A 365 -9.05 8.19 -12.32
N ARG A 366 -9.04 7.05 -13.04
CA ARG A 366 -10.19 6.63 -13.83
C ARG A 366 -11.44 6.40 -13.00
N VAL A 367 -11.31 5.79 -11.81
CA VAL A 367 -12.45 5.60 -10.88
C VAL A 367 -13.09 6.94 -10.52
N LEU A 368 -12.28 7.96 -10.20
CA LEU A 368 -12.79 9.28 -9.84
C LEU A 368 -13.45 10.00 -11.03
N ALA A 369 -12.90 9.86 -12.23
CA ALA A 369 -13.50 10.41 -13.44
C ALA A 369 -14.85 9.75 -13.79
N GLU A 370 -14.95 8.44 -13.65
CA GLU A 370 -16.20 7.67 -13.86
C GLU A 370 -17.26 8.04 -12.81
N PHE A 371 -16.84 8.19 -11.55
CA PHE A 371 -17.70 8.71 -10.50
C PHE A 371 -18.21 10.11 -10.84
N ALA A 372 -17.34 11.03 -11.26
CA ALA A 372 -17.72 12.38 -11.62
C ALA A 372 -18.70 12.40 -12.80
N LEU A 373 -18.47 11.56 -13.83
CA LEU A 373 -19.39 11.39 -14.95
C LEU A 373 -20.76 10.90 -14.48
N ALA A 374 -20.81 9.87 -13.63
CA ALA A 374 -22.06 9.36 -13.08
C ALA A 374 -22.84 10.46 -12.32
N ARG A 375 -22.13 11.28 -11.52
CA ARG A 375 -22.73 12.39 -10.76
C ARG A 375 -23.17 13.58 -11.59
N SER A 376 -22.44 13.91 -12.64
CA SER A 376 -22.80 15.02 -13.54
C SER A 376 -24.12 14.80 -14.29
N ARG A 377 -24.60 13.55 -14.37
CA ARG A 377 -25.91 13.21 -14.96
C ARG A 377 -27.07 13.49 -14.00
N GLU A 378 -26.81 13.43 -12.70
CA GLU A 378 -27.81 13.59 -11.65
C GLU A 378 -27.80 14.99 -11.03
N SER A 379 -26.67 15.70 -11.15
CA SER A 379 -26.42 17.01 -10.54
C SER A 379 -25.55 17.87 -11.45
N GLU A 380 -25.59 19.20 -11.29
CA GLU A 380 -24.67 20.13 -11.98
C GLU A 380 -23.23 20.09 -11.41
N ALA A 381 -22.83 18.98 -10.78
CA ALA A 381 -21.48 18.79 -10.28
C ALA A 381 -20.52 18.45 -11.43
N HIS A 382 -19.38 19.11 -11.47
CA HIS A 382 -18.31 18.86 -12.44
C HIS A 382 -16.97 18.66 -11.75
N LEU A 383 -16.07 17.97 -12.45
CA LEU A 383 -14.70 17.70 -12.00
C LEU A 383 -13.81 18.92 -12.29
N SER A 384 -13.31 19.59 -11.25
CA SER A 384 -12.47 20.77 -11.40
C SER A 384 -10.98 20.44 -11.34
N ALA A 385 -10.59 19.43 -10.55
CA ALA A 385 -9.23 18.93 -10.51
C ALA A 385 -9.16 17.41 -10.31
N LEU A 386 -8.11 16.78 -10.84
CA LEU A 386 -7.82 15.36 -10.71
C LEU A 386 -6.31 15.14 -10.64
N VAL A 387 -5.84 14.47 -9.59
CA VAL A 387 -4.44 14.10 -9.43
C VAL A 387 -4.27 12.62 -9.15
N SER A 388 -3.17 12.03 -9.62
CA SER A 388 -2.84 10.62 -9.40
C SER A 388 -1.39 10.44 -8.98
N SER A 389 -1.13 9.42 -8.15
CA SER A 389 0.23 8.98 -7.82
C SER A 389 0.86 8.17 -8.96
N GLY A 390 0.02 7.65 -9.86
CA GLY A 390 0.45 6.96 -11.09
C GLY A 390 0.31 7.85 -12.32
N PRO A 391 0.72 7.36 -13.51
CA PRO A 391 0.50 8.06 -14.77
C PRO A 391 -1.00 8.13 -15.09
N ILE A 392 -1.46 9.23 -15.68
CA ILE A 392 -2.83 9.38 -16.18
C ILE A 392 -2.84 9.20 -17.70
N ASP A 393 -3.71 8.31 -18.19
CA ASP A 393 -3.79 8.00 -19.61
C ASP A 393 -4.19 9.23 -20.45
N ALA A 394 -3.60 9.36 -21.65
CA ALA A 394 -3.84 10.50 -22.52
C ALA A 394 -5.29 10.59 -23.01
N SER A 395 -5.97 9.45 -23.19
CA SER A 395 -7.39 9.42 -23.56
C SER A 395 -8.28 9.93 -22.43
N LEU A 396 -7.93 9.61 -21.17
CA LEU A 396 -8.64 10.12 -20.00
C LEU A 396 -8.47 11.65 -19.90
N ARG A 397 -7.24 12.15 -20.10
CA ARG A 397 -6.97 13.59 -20.15
C ARG A 397 -7.76 14.28 -21.27
N ALA A 398 -7.83 13.68 -22.45
CA ALA A 398 -8.59 14.23 -23.58
C ALA A 398 -10.12 14.24 -23.33
N ALA A 399 -10.63 13.29 -22.53
CA ALA A 399 -12.04 13.23 -22.16
C ALA A 399 -12.43 14.26 -21.09
N LEU A 400 -11.46 14.94 -20.47
CA LEU A 400 -11.65 15.89 -19.36
C LEU A 400 -11.01 17.26 -19.68
N PRO A 401 -11.43 17.96 -20.74
CA PRO A 401 -10.75 19.16 -21.24
C PRO A 401 -10.81 20.35 -20.26
N ASP A 402 -11.81 20.41 -19.40
CA ASP A 402 -12.04 21.50 -18.45
C ASP A 402 -11.53 21.19 -17.03
N THR A 403 -10.86 20.04 -16.85
CA THR A 403 -10.34 19.61 -15.54
C THR A 403 -8.84 19.89 -15.47
N ALA A 404 -8.38 20.51 -14.38
CA ALA A 404 -6.96 20.60 -14.09
C ALA A 404 -6.42 19.23 -13.67
N ILE A 405 -5.44 18.70 -14.40
CA ILE A 405 -4.95 17.33 -14.22
C ILE A 405 -3.45 17.35 -13.92
N ASP A 406 -3.03 16.56 -12.93
CA ASP A 406 -1.62 16.25 -12.69
C ASP A 406 -1.43 14.75 -12.41
N ASP A 407 -0.32 14.19 -12.85
CA ASP A 407 0.00 12.77 -12.64
C ASP A 407 1.36 12.60 -11.97
N LEU A 408 1.68 11.37 -11.55
CA LEU A 408 2.95 11.06 -10.89
C LEU A 408 3.25 11.95 -9.66
N VAL A 409 2.21 12.36 -8.92
CA VAL A 409 2.37 13.17 -7.71
C VAL A 409 3.16 12.37 -6.68
N GLY A 410 4.25 12.96 -6.18
CA GLY A 410 5.11 12.37 -5.16
C GLY A 410 4.67 12.69 -3.72
N PRO A 411 5.28 12.05 -2.72
CA PRO A 411 5.00 12.32 -1.31
C PRO A 411 5.37 13.76 -0.92
N SER A 412 4.56 14.34 -0.04
CA SER A 412 4.79 15.66 0.59
C SER A 412 4.58 15.55 2.10
N TYR A 413 5.54 16.06 2.87
CA TYR A 413 5.55 15.98 4.33
C TYR A 413 5.07 17.28 5.01
N ASP A 414 4.41 18.16 4.26
CA ASP A 414 3.86 19.41 4.78
C ASP A 414 2.69 19.16 5.77
N LEU A 415 2.04 17.99 5.69
CA LEU A 415 0.94 17.57 6.55
C LEU A 415 1.15 16.12 6.97
N ASP A 416 1.16 15.87 8.28
CA ASP A 416 1.27 14.51 8.83
C ASP A 416 -0.11 13.90 9.09
N LEU A 417 -0.56 13.04 8.18
CA LEU A 417 -1.83 12.32 8.29
C LEU A 417 -1.73 11.01 9.09
N ARG A 418 -0.60 10.74 9.75
CA ARG A 418 -0.40 9.55 10.59
C ARG A 418 -0.88 9.76 12.02
N VAL A 419 -1.09 11.00 12.42
CA VAL A 419 -1.47 11.40 13.77
C VAL A 419 -2.88 11.99 13.75
N PRO A 420 -3.80 11.53 14.61
CA PRO A 420 -5.12 12.14 14.71
C PRO A 420 -4.97 13.57 15.24
N VAL A 421 -5.55 14.52 14.50
CA VAL A 421 -5.66 15.93 14.88
C VAL A 421 -7.12 16.39 14.77
N ASP A 422 -7.44 17.53 15.40
CA ASP A 422 -8.79 18.10 15.32
C ASP A 422 -9.21 18.31 13.85
N GLY A 423 -10.42 17.89 13.50
CA GLY A 423 -10.94 17.93 12.13
C GLY A 423 -10.48 16.76 11.24
N THR A 424 -9.83 15.74 11.80
CA THR A 424 -9.54 14.50 11.07
C THR A 424 -10.36 13.32 11.56
N VAL A 425 -10.65 12.41 10.64
CA VAL A 425 -11.40 11.18 10.85
C VAL A 425 -10.58 9.98 10.40
N ASP A 426 -10.78 8.84 11.06
CA ASP A 426 -10.15 7.60 10.64
C ASP A 426 -10.92 6.92 9.50
N ARG A 427 -10.31 5.87 8.94
CA ARG A 427 -10.89 5.09 7.86
C ARG A 427 -12.28 4.50 8.15
N LEU A 428 -12.60 4.17 9.40
CA LEU A 428 -13.92 3.64 9.77
C LEU A 428 -15.00 4.73 9.73
N ALA A 429 -14.70 5.91 10.27
CA ALA A 429 -15.61 7.04 10.23
C ALA A 429 -15.84 7.53 8.79
N LEU A 430 -14.79 7.57 7.97
CA LEU A 430 -14.86 8.01 6.57
C LEU A 430 -15.74 7.11 5.69
N SER A 431 -15.78 5.80 5.97
CA SER A 431 -16.47 4.83 5.11
C SER A 431 -17.97 4.72 5.33
N GLY A 432 -18.53 5.44 6.31
CA GLY A 432 -19.98 5.48 6.55
C GLY A 432 -20.56 4.17 7.11
N PHE A 433 -19.73 3.23 7.56
CA PHE A 433 -20.21 1.99 8.16
C PHE A 433 -20.92 2.28 9.49
N THR A 434 -22.09 1.67 9.71
CA THR A 434 -22.96 1.91 10.88
C THR A 434 -22.48 1.26 12.18
N ALA A 435 -21.20 0.88 12.27
CA ALA A 435 -20.65 0.18 13.42
C ALA A 435 -20.21 1.03 14.65
N PRO A 436 -20.06 2.38 14.63
CA PRO A 436 -19.26 3.07 15.64
C PRO A 436 -19.86 3.06 17.05
N GLU A 437 -21.19 3.14 17.19
CA GLU A 437 -21.86 3.16 18.51
C GLU A 437 -21.65 1.85 19.28
N THR A 438 -21.60 0.72 18.58
CA THR A 438 -21.38 -0.60 19.20
C THR A 438 -19.95 -0.80 19.70
N LEU A 439 -18.98 -0.01 19.20
CA LEU A 439 -17.57 -0.13 19.60
C LEU A 439 -17.28 0.52 20.94
N VAL A 440 -18.01 1.59 21.29
CA VAL A 440 -17.87 2.27 22.58
C VAL A 440 -18.22 1.33 23.74
N ALA A 441 -19.15 0.41 23.53
CA ALA A 441 -19.60 -0.54 24.54
C ALA A 441 -18.59 -1.67 24.85
N VAL A 442 -17.58 -1.91 24.00
CA VAL A 442 -16.57 -2.95 24.23
C VAL A 442 -15.61 -2.48 25.33
N PRO A 443 -15.40 -3.19 26.45
CA PRO A 443 -14.40 -2.79 27.45
C PRO A 443 -12.96 -2.92 26.91
N ASP A 444 -12.01 -2.11 27.40
CA ASP A 444 -10.61 -2.15 26.94
C ASP A 444 -9.99 -3.54 27.09
N SER A 445 -10.30 -4.23 28.20
CA SER A 445 -9.85 -5.60 28.47
C SER A 445 -10.42 -6.65 27.51
N ALA A 446 -11.50 -6.34 26.80
CA ALA A 446 -12.15 -7.23 25.84
C ALA A 446 -11.76 -6.94 24.39
N ILE A 447 -11.01 -5.86 24.11
CA ILE A 447 -10.64 -5.44 22.74
C ILE A 447 -9.94 -6.56 22.00
N ARG A 448 -8.87 -7.13 22.58
CA ARG A 448 -8.11 -8.21 21.92
C ARG A 448 -8.99 -9.42 21.58
N ALA A 449 -9.86 -9.83 22.51
CA ALA A 449 -10.77 -10.95 22.27
C ALA A 449 -11.76 -10.64 21.14
N ARG A 450 -12.23 -9.39 21.06
CA ARG A 450 -13.13 -8.94 19.99
C ARG A 450 -12.44 -8.93 18.63
N GLU A 451 -11.21 -8.41 18.55
CA GLU A 451 -10.41 -8.41 17.31
C GLU A 451 -10.16 -9.84 16.82
N LEU A 452 -9.80 -10.77 17.72
CA LEU A 452 -9.62 -12.18 17.37
C LEU A 452 -10.89 -12.81 16.78
N VAL A 453 -12.07 -12.53 17.37
CA VAL A 453 -13.35 -13.02 16.83
C VAL A 453 -13.60 -12.50 15.42
N LEU A 454 -13.30 -11.22 15.17
CA LEU A 454 -13.43 -10.63 13.83
C LEU A 454 -12.44 -11.25 12.84
N ALA A 455 -11.21 -11.49 13.26
CA ALA A 455 -10.18 -12.15 12.45
C ALA A 455 -10.57 -13.58 12.04
N TYR A 456 -11.10 -14.38 12.98
CA TYR A 456 -11.61 -15.72 12.67
C TYR A 456 -12.80 -15.69 11.69
N ARG A 457 -13.71 -14.74 11.85
CA ARG A 457 -14.86 -14.56 10.93
C ARG A 457 -14.41 -14.14 9.54
N ALA A 458 -13.47 -13.21 9.44
CA ALA A 458 -12.87 -12.81 8.18
C ALA A 458 -12.15 -13.98 7.49
N HIS A 459 -11.33 -14.72 8.23
CA HIS A 459 -10.63 -15.90 7.74
C HIS A 459 -11.60 -16.95 7.16
N THR A 460 -12.66 -17.29 7.90
CA THR A 460 -13.66 -18.27 7.47
C THR A 460 -14.50 -17.80 6.29
N THR A 461 -14.78 -16.49 6.20
CA THR A 461 -15.54 -15.90 5.09
C THR A 461 -14.69 -15.86 3.81
N ALA A 462 -13.45 -15.37 3.89
CA ALA A 462 -12.52 -15.35 2.76
C ALA A 462 -12.24 -16.77 2.23
N SER A 463 -12.17 -17.76 3.13
CA SER A 463 -11.87 -19.15 2.78
C SER A 463 -12.88 -19.83 1.84
N ARG A 464 -14.07 -19.24 1.65
CA ARG A 464 -15.10 -19.75 0.73
C ARG A 464 -14.88 -19.37 -0.74
N GLY A 465 -13.92 -18.48 -1.01
CA GLY A 465 -13.63 -17.98 -2.36
C GLY A 465 -12.74 -18.90 -3.19
N VAL A 466 -11.93 -18.29 -4.06
CA VAL A 466 -11.01 -18.96 -4.99
C VAL A 466 -10.11 -19.97 -4.29
N SER A 467 -9.92 -21.13 -4.94
CA SER A 467 -8.98 -22.17 -4.51
C SER A 467 -7.77 -22.16 -5.44
N SER A 468 -6.62 -21.75 -4.91
CA SER A 468 -5.32 -21.84 -5.57
C SER A 468 -4.27 -22.26 -4.54
N SER A 469 -3.16 -22.85 -5.00
CA SER A 469 -2.07 -23.27 -4.11
C SER A 469 -1.50 -22.09 -3.31
N HIS A 470 -1.37 -20.93 -3.94
CA HIS A 470 -0.88 -19.71 -3.28
C HIS A 470 -1.84 -19.24 -2.17
N VAL A 471 -3.15 -19.17 -2.47
CA VAL A 471 -4.18 -18.81 -1.47
C VAL A 471 -4.23 -19.83 -0.32
N ALA A 472 -4.03 -21.12 -0.60
CA ALA A 472 -3.96 -22.14 0.43
C ALA A 472 -2.78 -21.93 1.40
N THR A 473 -1.61 -21.53 0.88
CA THR A 473 -0.45 -21.18 1.71
C THR A 473 -0.75 -19.99 2.63
N VAL A 474 -1.31 -18.90 2.09
CA VAL A 474 -1.68 -17.71 2.88
C VAL A 474 -2.69 -18.06 3.99
N ARG A 475 -3.70 -18.87 3.66
CA ARG A 475 -4.70 -19.34 4.62
C ARG A 475 -4.05 -20.15 5.75
N SER A 476 -3.15 -21.07 5.42
CA SER A 476 -2.45 -21.90 6.40
C SER A 476 -1.59 -21.04 7.35
N MET A 477 -0.91 -20.01 6.83
CA MET A 477 -0.14 -19.07 7.65
C MET A 477 -1.04 -18.31 8.63
N ARG A 478 -2.16 -17.73 8.15
CA ARG A 478 -3.14 -17.06 9.03
C ARG A 478 -3.70 -18.00 10.09
N GLU A 479 -4.08 -19.22 9.71
CA GLU A 479 -4.63 -20.20 10.65
C GLU A 479 -3.62 -20.53 11.76
N ARG A 480 -2.34 -20.71 11.41
CA ARG A 480 -1.26 -20.94 12.38
C ARG A 480 -1.07 -19.76 13.34
N ILE A 481 -1.12 -18.53 12.83
CA ILE A 481 -1.03 -17.32 13.66
C ILE A 481 -2.23 -17.25 14.62
N LEU A 482 -3.44 -17.40 14.10
CA LEU A 482 -4.68 -17.33 14.87
C LEU A 482 -4.75 -18.42 15.95
N SER A 483 -4.36 -19.66 15.64
CA SER A 483 -4.32 -20.76 16.62
C SER A 483 -3.31 -20.51 17.73
N THR A 484 -2.17 -19.90 17.39
CA THR A 484 -1.11 -19.54 18.35
C THR A 484 -1.62 -18.46 19.31
N LEU A 485 -2.26 -17.41 18.79
CA LEU A 485 -2.87 -16.36 19.59
C LEU A 485 -4.00 -16.87 20.48
N GLN A 486 -4.86 -17.76 19.96
CA GLN A 486 -5.94 -18.38 20.74
C GLN A 486 -5.41 -19.22 21.91
N SER A 487 -4.23 -19.81 21.75
CA SER A 487 -3.56 -20.57 22.81
C SER A 487 -2.86 -19.68 23.85
N GLY A 488 -2.91 -18.35 23.70
CA GLY A 488 -2.21 -17.39 24.57
C GLY A 488 -0.70 -17.39 24.39
N ILE A 489 -0.19 -17.93 23.28
CA ILE A 489 1.23 -18.01 22.96
C ILE A 489 1.62 -16.79 22.11
N SER A 490 2.80 -16.23 22.37
CA SER A 490 3.37 -15.17 21.54
C SER A 490 3.72 -15.69 20.15
N VAL A 491 3.26 -15.01 19.11
CA VAL A 491 3.53 -15.38 17.71
C VAL A 491 4.96 -14.95 17.34
N PRO A 492 5.80 -15.87 16.84
CA PRO A 492 7.15 -15.52 16.38
C PRO A 492 7.13 -14.44 15.29
N ARG A 493 8.07 -13.49 15.36
CA ARG A 493 8.21 -12.39 14.38
C ARG A 493 8.23 -12.87 12.93
N GLN A 494 8.94 -13.98 12.67
CA GLN A 494 9.02 -14.58 11.35
C GLN A 494 7.65 -14.88 10.73
N LEU A 495 6.66 -15.35 11.52
CA LEU A 495 5.33 -15.66 10.97
C LEU A 495 4.60 -14.38 10.52
N TRP A 496 4.84 -13.26 11.20
CA TRP A 496 4.29 -11.96 10.78
C TRP A 496 4.94 -11.48 9.49
N ASP A 497 6.26 -11.61 9.40
CA ASP A 497 7.02 -11.22 8.22
C ASP A 497 6.64 -12.10 7.00
N ASP A 498 6.56 -13.42 7.18
CA ASP A 498 6.10 -14.37 6.16
C ASP A 498 4.68 -14.05 5.65
N LEU A 499 3.77 -13.64 6.53
CA LEU A 499 2.41 -13.26 6.13
C LEU A 499 2.38 -11.93 5.35
N ARG A 500 3.26 -10.97 5.68
CA ARG A 500 3.39 -9.72 4.90
C ARG A 500 3.93 -10.01 3.50
N ASP A 501 5.00 -10.80 3.38
CA ASP A 501 5.57 -11.19 2.10
C ASP A 501 4.53 -11.94 1.24
N ALA A 502 3.73 -12.80 1.86
CA ALA A 502 2.64 -13.49 1.19
C ALA A 502 1.50 -12.55 0.77
N ASP A 503 1.18 -11.51 1.54
CA ASP A 503 0.22 -10.48 1.14
C ASP A 503 0.73 -9.62 -0.02
N ASP A 504 2.01 -9.28 -0.06
CA ASP A 504 2.62 -8.53 -1.17
C ASP A 504 2.57 -9.33 -2.48
N LEU A 505 2.81 -10.65 -2.41
CA LEU A 505 2.60 -11.53 -3.56
C LEU A 505 1.13 -11.57 -3.98
N LEU A 506 0.21 -11.65 -3.02
CA LEU A 506 -1.23 -11.62 -3.30
C LEU A 506 -1.68 -10.28 -3.90
N ALA A 507 -1.07 -9.17 -3.48
CA ALA A 507 -1.25 -7.84 -4.04
C ALA A 507 -0.83 -7.80 -5.51
N ALA A 508 0.35 -8.33 -5.84
CA ALA A 508 0.85 -8.43 -7.21
C ALA A 508 -0.07 -9.28 -8.10
N VAL A 509 -0.57 -10.41 -7.60
CA VAL A 509 -1.56 -11.24 -8.32
C VAL A 509 -2.86 -10.48 -8.54
N THR A 510 -3.35 -9.77 -7.52
CA THR A 510 -4.57 -8.96 -7.59
C THR A 510 -4.41 -7.88 -8.66
N LEU A 511 -3.29 -7.16 -8.69
CA LEU A 511 -3.00 -6.12 -9.67
C LEU A 511 -3.02 -6.65 -11.11
N SER A 512 -2.43 -7.82 -11.35
CA SER A 512 -2.39 -8.43 -12.69
C SER A 512 -3.78 -8.82 -13.26
N ARG A 513 -4.79 -8.89 -12.39
CA ARG A 513 -6.18 -9.22 -12.75
C ARG A 513 -7.09 -8.00 -12.81
N ARG A 514 -6.55 -6.80 -12.54
CA ARG A 514 -7.32 -5.56 -12.66
C ARG A 514 -7.43 -5.16 -14.13
N VAL A 515 -8.53 -4.52 -14.45
CA VAL A 515 -8.85 -4.07 -15.81
C VAL A 515 -7.92 -2.91 -16.17
N ASP A 516 -7.18 -3.07 -17.25
CA ASP A 516 -6.52 -1.97 -17.94
C ASP A 516 -7.55 -1.19 -18.77
N VAL A 517 -7.76 0.06 -18.37
CA VAL A 517 -8.82 0.94 -18.86
C VAL A 517 -8.40 1.83 -20.02
N GLY A 518 -7.13 1.79 -20.45
CA GLY A 518 -6.61 2.67 -21.51
C GLY A 518 -7.30 2.53 -22.87
N ARG A 519 -8.08 1.46 -23.08
CA ARG A 519 -8.86 1.21 -24.33
C ARG A 519 -10.37 1.34 -24.16
N VAL A 520 -10.85 1.70 -22.97
CA VAL A 520 -12.28 1.79 -22.67
C VAL A 520 -12.67 3.27 -22.53
N ASP A 521 -13.63 3.70 -23.34
CA ASP A 521 -14.16 5.06 -23.28
C ASP A 521 -14.76 5.38 -21.90
N LEU A 522 -14.69 6.65 -21.46
CA LEU A 522 -15.28 7.11 -20.20
C LEU A 522 -16.79 6.83 -20.16
N GLY A 523 -17.29 6.18 -19.10
CA GLY A 523 -18.66 5.67 -18.99
C GLY A 523 -18.88 4.27 -19.61
N GLY A 524 -17.83 3.71 -20.24
CA GLY A 524 -17.85 2.42 -20.91
C GLY A 524 -17.51 1.23 -20.00
N LEU A 525 -17.17 1.45 -18.73
CA LEU A 525 -16.84 0.36 -17.80
C LEU A 525 -18.01 -0.59 -17.61
N ARG A 526 -17.72 -1.89 -17.59
CA ARG A 526 -18.68 -2.97 -17.35
C ARG A 526 -18.10 -3.91 -16.31
N VAL A 527 -18.99 -4.62 -15.61
CA VAL A 527 -18.58 -5.66 -14.66
C VAL A 527 -17.89 -6.78 -15.44
N ASP A 528 -16.63 -7.04 -15.12
CA ASP A 528 -15.84 -8.10 -15.74
C ASP A 528 -16.29 -9.48 -15.23
N THR A 529 -16.26 -10.48 -16.10
CA THR A 529 -16.33 -11.90 -15.73
C THR A 529 -15.26 -12.33 -14.73
N GLU A 530 -14.08 -11.70 -14.72
CA GLU A 530 -13.03 -11.97 -13.72
C GLU A 530 -13.28 -11.30 -12.36
N ALA A 531 -14.31 -10.46 -12.24
CA ALA A 531 -14.57 -9.67 -11.04
C ALA A 531 -14.82 -10.53 -9.79
N GLU A 532 -15.41 -11.72 -9.93
CA GLU A 532 -15.62 -12.62 -8.78
C GLU A 532 -14.30 -13.21 -8.25
N ALA A 533 -13.39 -13.61 -9.14
CA ALA A 533 -12.08 -14.12 -8.76
C ALA A 533 -11.22 -13.02 -8.13
N LEU A 534 -11.23 -11.82 -8.72
CA LEU A 534 -10.57 -10.64 -8.16
C LEU A 534 -11.11 -10.30 -6.78
N ARG A 535 -12.43 -10.28 -6.60
CA ARG A 535 -13.08 -10.02 -5.32
C ARG A 535 -12.68 -11.04 -4.25
N ALA A 536 -12.61 -12.32 -4.60
CA ALA A 536 -12.15 -13.33 -3.66
C ALA A 536 -10.70 -13.08 -3.21
N LEU A 537 -9.81 -12.66 -4.12
CA LEU A 537 -8.43 -12.29 -3.75
C LEU A 537 -8.40 -11.04 -2.86
N VAL A 538 -9.23 -10.03 -3.13
CA VAL A 538 -9.36 -8.85 -2.26
C VAL A 538 -9.85 -9.25 -0.86
N PHE A 539 -10.80 -10.18 -0.73
CA PHE A 539 -11.22 -10.69 0.58
C PHE A 539 -10.10 -11.42 1.31
N GLU A 540 -9.26 -12.17 0.60
CA GLU A 540 -8.05 -12.77 1.18
C GLU A 540 -7.10 -11.70 1.71
N ARG A 541 -6.89 -10.60 0.97
CA ARG A 541 -6.08 -9.47 1.43
C ARG A 541 -6.65 -8.79 2.68
N ARG A 542 -7.95 -8.51 2.71
CA ARG A 542 -8.60 -7.93 3.91
C ARG A 542 -8.52 -8.86 5.11
N ALA A 543 -8.62 -10.16 4.91
CA ALA A 543 -8.42 -11.13 5.99
C ALA A 543 -6.95 -11.19 6.47
N ASN A 544 -5.96 -11.02 5.59
CA ASN A 544 -4.57 -10.85 5.98
C ASN A 544 -4.36 -9.58 6.80
N GLU A 545 -4.91 -8.46 6.33
CA GLU A 545 -4.84 -7.16 7.00
C GLU A 545 -5.35 -7.24 8.44
N ILE A 546 -6.53 -7.84 8.66
CA ILE A 546 -7.08 -8.04 10.00
C ILE A 546 -6.16 -8.85 10.89
N VAL A 547 -5.54 -9.92 10.36
CA VAL A 547 -4.59 -10.74 11.13
C VAL A 547 -3.32 -9.95 11.43
N LEU A 548 -2.79 -9.18 10.48
CA LEU A 548 -1.60 -8.34 10.67
C LEU A 548 -1.82 -7.24 11.71
N LEU A 549 -3.04 -6.69 11.83
CA LEU A 549 -3.39 -5.73 12.89
C LEU A 549 -3.27 -6.32 14.31
N LEU A 550 -3.41 -7.64 14.47
CA LEU A 550 -3.26 -8.31 15.77
C LEU A 550 -1.81 -8.30 16.30
N ALA A 551 -0.82 -7.99 15.46
CA ALA A 551 0.58 -7.92 15.86
C ALA A 551 0.88 -6.73 16.78
N GLY A 552 0.11 -5.64 16.68
CA GLY A 552 0.22 -4.46 17.55
C GLY A 552 -0.57 -4.59 18.84
N ASP A 553 -0.35 -3.70 19.80
CA ASP A 553 -1.09 -3.69 21.08
C ASP A 553 -2.58 -3.41 20.87
N PRO A 554 -3.48 -4.03 21.69
CA PRO A 554 -4.91 -3.80 21.57
C PRO A 554 -5.26 -2.39 22.06
N THR A 555 -5.73 -1.56 21.14
CA THR A 555 -6.16 -0.19 21.41
C THR A 555 -7.56 0.05 20.84
N ARG A 556 -8.17 1.18 21.22
CA ARG A 556 -9.43 1.59 20.61
C ARG A 556 -9.29 1.79 19.09
N GLN A 557 -8.16 2.33 18.65
CA GLN A 557 -7.90 2.51 17.22
C GLN A 557 -7.72 1.18 16.51
N SER A 558 -6.96 0.23 17.06
CA SER A 558 -6.79 -1.10 16.43
C SER A 558 -8.10 -1.86 16.29
N LEU A 559 -9.03 -1.70 17.25
CA LEU A 559 -10.37 -2.27 17.13
C LEU A 559 -11.16 -1.63 15.97
N ARG A 560 -11.11 -0.30 15.85
CA ARG A 560 -11.78 0.44 14.77
C ARG A 560 -11.21 0.06 13.41
N ASP A 561 -9.89 -0.07 13.32
CA ASP A 561 -9.19 -0.54 12.13
C ASP A 561 -9.57 -1.98 11.78
N THR A 562 -9.65 -2.87 12.76
CA THR A 562 -10.08 -4.26 12.56
C THR A 562 -11.52 -4.33 12.06
N VAL A 563 -12.41 -3.52 12.61
CA VAL A 563 -13.82 -3.43 12.20
C VAL A 563 -13.94 -2.91 10.78
N TYR A 564 -13.21 -1.85 10.42
CA TYR A 564 -13.17 -1.33 9.06
C TYR A 564 -12.81 -2.43 8.05
N ALA A 565 -11.70 -3.14 8.27
CA ALA A 565 -11.25 -4.19 7.36
C ALA A 565 -12.23 -5.38 7.32
N HIS A 566 -12.88 -5.70 8.44
CA HIS A 566 -13.94 -6.71 8.49
C HIS A 566 -15.19 -6.29 7.70
N GLU A 567 -15.63 -5.04 7.82
CA GLU A 567 -16.78 -4.50 7.09
C GLU A 567 -16.55 -4.45 5.58
N GLN A 568 -15.30 -4.20 5.13
CA GLN A 568 -14.91 -4.34 3.72
C GLN A 568 -15.18 -5.73 3.14
N ILE A 569 -15.23 -6.78 3.98
CA ILE A 569 -15.59 -8.14 3.58
C ILE A 569 -17.11 -8.36 3.70
N VAL A 570 -17.69 -8.10 4.88
CA VAL A 570 -19.07 -8.55 5.16
C VAL A 570 -20.15 -7.65 4.59
N SER A 571 -19.88 -6.35 4.44
CA SER A 571 -20.81 -5.38 3.85
C SER A 571 -20.69 -5.34 2.32
N HIS A 572 -19.84 -6.18 1.73
CA HIS A 572 -19.72 -6.29 0.28
C HIS A 572 -20.95 -7.02 -0.32
N PRO A 573 -21.64 -6.47 -1.35
CA PRO A 573 -22.80 -7.11 -1.97
C PRO A 573 -22.54 -8.54 -2.48
N GLY A 574 -21.37 -8.76 -3.09
CA GLY A 574 -20.89 -10.08 -3.51
C GLY A 574 -20.59 -11.09 -2.39
N ALA A 575 -20.57 -10.70 -1.10
CA ALA A 575 -20.31 -11.63 0.00
C ALA A 575 -21.43 -12.68 0.17
N GLY A 576 -22.66 -12.36 -0.27
CA GLY A 576 -23.81 -13.29 -0.24
C GLY A 576 -23.83 -14.31 -1.38
N SER A 577 -23.18 -14.03 -2.52
CA SER A 577 -23.23 -14.88 -3.72
C SER A 577 -22.49 -16.21 -3.55
N VAL A 578 -21.42 -16.21 -2.74
CA VAL A 578 -20.60 -17.41 -2.46
C VAL A 578 -21.39 -18.49 -1.68
N ALA A 579 -22.50 -18.12 -1.02
CA ALA A 579 -23.33 -19.05 -0.25
C ALA A 579 -24.34 -19.86 -1.11
N ALA A 580 -24.60 -19.46 -2.36
CA ALA A 580 -25.66 -20.06 -3.17
C ALA A 580 -25.29 -21.40 -3.82
N SER A 581 -24.01 -21.81 -3.76
CA SER A 581 -23.53 -23.08 -4.32
C SER A 581 -23.23 -24.11 -3.22
N THR A 582 -24.25 -24.53 -2.47
CA THR A 582 -24.16 -25.76 -1.67
C THR A 582 -25.27 -26.73 -2.08
N PRO A 583 -24.95 -27.97 -2.49
CA PRO A 583 -25.96 -29.01 -2.57
C PRO A 583 -26.49 -29.29 -1.17
N SER A 584 -27.81 -29.21 -1.03
CA SER A 584 -28.56 -29.57 0.18
C SER A 584 -28.10 -30.92 0.74
N VAL A 585 -27.40 -30.89 1.87
CA VAL A 585 -27.19 -32.06 2.73
C VAL A 585 -27.80 -31.73 4.09
N GLY A 586 -28.62 -32.68 4.57
CA GLY A 586 -29.59 -32.53 5.63
C GLY A 586 -29.05 -32.04 6.98
N HIS A 587 -29.96 -31.41 7.71
CA HIS A 587 -29.78 -30.77 9.00
C HIS A 587 -29.20 -31.70 10.06
N GLY A 588 -28.06 -31.32 10.62
CA GLY A 588 -27.57 -31.74 11.93
C GLY A 588 -27.13 -30.50 12.71
N ALA A 589 -28.03 -29.93 13.50
CA ALA A 589 -27.77 -28.74 14.32
C ALA A 589 -26.76 -29.09 15.43
N VAL A 590 -25.57 -28.51 15.37
CA VAL A 590 -24.61 -28.50 16.48
C VAL A 590 -24.86 -27.25 17.31
N VAL A 591 -25.43 -27.45 18.50
CA VAL A 591 -25.63 -26.43 19.53
C VAL A 591 -24.31 -26.25 20.27
N VAL A 592 -23.75 -25.03 20.23
CA VAL A 592 -22.62 -24.63 21.09
C VAL A 592 -23.20 -24.05 22.39
N PRO A 593 -22.82 -24.53 23.58
CA PRO A 593 -23.32 -23.96 24.82
C PRO A 593 -22.65 -22.61 25.11
N VAL A 594 -23.48 -21.56 25.19
CA VAL A 594 -23.10 -20.27 25.76
C VAL A 594 -23.04 -20.42 27.28
N VAL A 595 -21.83 -20.31 27.84
CA VAL A 595 -21.64 -20.17 29.29
C VAL A 595 -21.96 -18.73 29.68
N ALA A 596 -23.15 -18.51 30.20
CA ALA A 596 -23.51 -17.28 30.89
C ALA A 596 -22.80 -17.26 32.26
N GLY A 597 -21.93 -16.28 32.48
CA GLY A 597 -21.36 -15.99 33.81
C GLY A 597 -22.44 -15.45 34.77
N PRO A 598 -22.36 -15.73 36.08
CA PRO A 598 -23.38 -15.31 37.04
C PRO A 598 -23.23 -13.81 37.41
N PRO A 599 -24.35 -13.09 37.61
CA PRO A 599 -24.33 -11.72 38.13
C PRO A 599 -23.91 -11.69 39.60
N GLY A 600 -23.10 -10.70 39.96
CA GLY A 600 -22.47 -10.59 41.26
C GLY A 600 -23.39 -10.16 42.41
N GLY A 601 -22.91 -10.49 43.62
CA GLY A 601 -22.86 -9.53 44.74
C GLY A 601 -24.11 -9.41 45.61
N VAL A 602 -24.34 -10.38 46.49
CA VAL A 602 -25.07 -10.15 47.75
C VAL A 602 -24.21 -10.61 48.92
N SER A 603 -23.84 -9.67 49.79
CA SER A 603 -23.17 -9.90 51.06
C SER A 603 -24.05 -10.72 52.01
N VAL A 604 -23.50 -11.79 52.59
CA VAL A 604 -24.08 -12.46 53.77
C VAL A 604 -22.98 -12.71 54.80
N ALA A 605 -23.35 -12.40 56.04
CA ALA A 605 -22.54 -12.38 57.26
C ALA A 605 -21.95 -13.75 57.65
N GLY A 606 -20.91 -13.69 58.48
CA GLY A 606 -20.12 -14.82 58.96
C GLY A 606 -20.89 -15.88 59.77
N PRO A 607 -20.25 -17.04 60.01
CA PRO A 607 -20.91 -18.22 60.52
C PRO A 607 -21.36 -18.04 61.98
N THR A 608 -22.66 -18.16 62.22
CA THR A 608 -23.23 -18.33 63.55
C THR A 608 -23.06 -19.79 63.96
N VAL A 609 -22.27 -20.01 65.00
CA VAL A 609 -22.13 -21.30 65.69
C VAL A 609 -23.42 -21.54 66.48
N VAL A 610 -24.10 -22.66 66.20
CA VAL A 610 -25.20 -23.18 67.04
C VAL A 610 -24.70 -24.45 67.75
N PRO A 611 -24.87 -24.58 69.07
CA PRO A 611 -24.31 -25.67 69.86
C PRO A 611 -25.11 -26.96 69.75
N THR A 612 -24.38 -28.07 69.88
CA THR A 612 -24.89 -29.43 70.13
C THR A 612 -25.69 -29.51 71.43
N PRO A 613 -26.81 -30.26 71.47
CA PRO A 613 -27.53 -30.54 72.71
C PRO A 613 -26.87 -31.72 73.45
N GLU A 614 -26.43 -31.48 74.69
CA GLU A 614 -26.19 -32.55 75.67
C GLU A 614 -27.46 -32.85 76.46
N SER A 615 -27.57 -34.13 76.82
CA SER A 615 -28.68 -34.75 77.52
C SER A 615 -28.80 -34.29 78.97
N SER A 616 -29.98 -33.84 79.38
CA SER A 616 -30.75 -34.20 80.61
C SER A 616 -31.69 -33.08 81.03
#